data_AF-A0A351Y698-F1
#
_entry.id   AF-A0A351Y698-F1
#
_cell.length_a   1.000
_cell.length_b   1.000
_cell.length_c   1.000
_cell.angle_alpha   90.00
_cell.angle_beta   90.00
_cell.angle_gamma   90.00
#
_symmetry.space_group_name_H-M   'P 1'
#
loop_
_entity.id
_entity.type
_entity.pdbx_description
1 polymer ?
#
loop_
_entity_poly.entity_id
_entity_poly.type
_entity_poly.pdbx_seq_one_letter_code
_entity_poly.pdbx_strand_id
1 'polypeptide(L)' 'MGINHAHIKLYPLHGVGAEWKEYRAKEPMFFDQYEGYISTQLGPKADMDELQKIAEQIQTQTK' A
#
# COMPACT_ATOMS: atom_id res chain seq x y z
N MET A 1 8.69 19.56 -12.27
CA MET A 1 8.35 19.22 -13.67
C MET A 1 8.56 17.72 -13.83
N GLY A 2 7.50 16.96 -14.13
CA GLY A 2 7.62 15.53 -14.38
C GLY A 2 8.18 15.26 -15.79
N ILE A 3 9.00 14.22 -15.93
CA ILE A 3 9.47 13.73 -17.23
C ILE A 3 8.54 12.59 -17.65
N ASN A 4 8.03 12.62 -18.87
CA ASN A 4 7.22 11.54 -19.44
C ASN A 4 8.12 10.35 -19.87
N HIS A 5 8.72 9.69 -18.88
CA HIS A 5 9.57 8.52 -19.03
C HIS A 5 9.36 7.59 -17.83
N ALA A 6 9.10 6.30 -18.10
CA ALA A 6 8.98 5.27 -17.07
C ALA A 6 10.33 5.06 -16.36
N HIS A 7 10.40 5.30 -15.07
CA HIS A 7 11.62 5.10 -14.29
C HIS A 7 11.28 4.45 -12.95
N ILE A 8 12.23 3.68 -12.43
CA ILE A 8 12.13 3.05 -11.12
C ILE A 8 13.18 3.68 -10.21
N LYS A 9 12.83 3.89 -8.95
CA LYS A 9 13.74 4.43 -7.94
C LYS A 9 14.20 3.32 -7.02
N LEU A 10 15.51 3.17 -6.91
CA LEU A 10 16.13 2.26 -5.95
C LEU A 10 16.62 3.10 -4.76
N TYR A 11 16.07 2.82 -3.58
CA TYR A 11 16.44 3.50 -2.34
C TYR A 11 17.18 2.51 -1.43
N PRO A 12 18.38 2.85 -0.92
CA PRO A 12 19.06 2.02 0.06
C PRO A 12 18.31 2.08 1.40
N LEU A 13 17.98 0.92 1.96
CA LEU A 13 17.40 0.82 3.30
C LEU A 13 18.49 0.52 4.32
N HIS A 14 18.88 1.56 5.06
CA HIS A 14 19.84 1.42 6.16
C HIS A 14 19.14 0.88 7.41
N GLY A 15 19.82 0.01 8.17
CA GLY A 15 19.29 -0.52 9.43
C GLY A 15 18.26 -1.65 9.30
N VAL A 16 17.94 -2.09 8.08
CA VAL A 16 17.13 -3.28 7.82
C VAL A 16 18.06 -4.48 7.65
N GLY A 17 18.48 -5.07 8.77
CA GLY A 17 19.35 -6.26 8.84
C GLY A 17 18.69 -7.41 9.59
N ALA A 18 19.46 -8.44 9.98
CA ALA A 18 18.93 -9.63 10.67
C ALA A 18 18.18 -9.32 11.98
N GLU A 19 18.62 -8.28 12.70
CA GLU A 19 18.01 -7.85 13.97
C GLU A 19 16.81 -6.91 13.79
N TRP A 20 16.52 -6.51 12.55
CA TRP A 20 15.42 -5.60 12.27
C TRP A 20 14.09 -6.29 12.59
N LYS A 21 13.22 -5.55 13.27
CA LYS A 21 11.84 -5.96 13.53
C LYS A 21 10.91 -4.90 13.01
N GLU A 22 9.80 -5.35 12.46
CA GLU A 22 8.78 -4.46 11.95
C GLU A 22 8.19 -3.60 13.07
N TYR A 23 8.12 -2.30 12.82
CA TYR A 23 7.40 -1.38 13.68
C TYR A 23 6.00 -1.18 13.10
N ARG A 24 5.02 -1.91 13.64
CA ARG A 24 3.61 -1.72 13.29
C ARG A 24 2.92 -0.83 14.32
N ALA A 25 2.06 0.07 13.82
CA ALA A 25 1.05 0.67 14.68
C ALA A 25 0.11 -0.41 15.22
N LYS A 26 -0.35 -0.24 16.46
CA LYS A 26 -1.13 -1.26 17.15
C LYS A 26 -2.53 -1.42 16.57
N GLU A 27 -3.14 -0.31 16.17
CA GLU A 27 -4.53 -0.27 15.72
C GLU A 27 -4.61 0.08 14.23
N PRO A 28 -5.50 -0.58 13.47
CA PRO A 28 -5.79 -0.19 12.11
C PRO A 28 -6.54 1.15 12.08
N MET A 29 -6.30 1.93 11.03
CA MET A 29 -6.88 3.26 10.84
C MET A 29 -7.36 3.43 9.41
N PHE A 30 -8.61 3.87 9.25
CA PHE A 30 -9.19 4.24 7.96
C PHE A 30 -10.16 5.39 8.17
N PHE A 31 -10.15 6.32 7.22
CA PHE A 31 -11.02 7.49 7.21
C PHE A 31 -11.82 7.50 5.92
N ASP A 32 -13.15 7.57 6.02
CA ASP A 32 -14.03 7.68 4.85
C ASP A 32 -13.85 9.03 4.12
N GLN A 33 -13.43 10.06 4.86
CA GLN A 33 -13.12 11.39 4.35
C GLN A 33 -11.68 11.78 4.70
N TYR A 34 -11.04 12.56 3.83
CA TYR A 34 -9.68 13.02 4.06
C TYR A 34 -9.59 14.00 5.24
N GLU A 35 -8.88 13.59 6.29
CA GLU A 35 -8.71 14.34 7.56
C GLU A 35 -7.72 15.51 7.48
N GLY A 36 -7.16 15.82 6.30
CA GLY A 36 -6.14 16.87 6.14
C GLY A 36 -4.70 16.40 6.37
N TYR A 37 -4.48 15.10 6.62
CA TYR A 37 -3.16 14.49 6.70
C TYR A 37 -3.16 13.05 6.16
N ILE A 38 -1.97 12.53 5.87
CA ILE A 38 -1.76 11.13 5.45
C ILE A 38 -1.03 10.41 6.58
N SER A 39 -1.40 9.16 6.83
CA SER A 39 -0.74 8.28 7.80
C SER A 39 -0.11 7.06 7.11
N THR A 40 0.94 6.51 7.71
CA THR A 40 1.54 5.23 7.31
C THR A 40 0.90 4.03 8.03
N GLN A 41 -0.13 4.28 8.85
CA GLN A 41 -0.86 3.23 9.56
C GLN A 41 -1.65 2.35 8.58
N LEU A 42 -1.72 1.05 8.89
CA LEU A 42 -2.47 0.10 8.09
C LEU A 42 -3.97 0.31 8.28
N GLY A 43 -4.75 0.16 7.22
CA GLY A 43 -6.21 0.10 7.30
C GLY A 43 -6.72 -1.26 7.77
N PRO A 44 -8.04 -1.36 8.07
CA PRO A 44 -8.68 -2.64 8.31
C PRO A 44 -8.61 -3.51 7.04
N LYS A 45 -8.62 -4.82 7.23
CA LYS A 45 -8.67 -5.76 6.10
C LYS A 45 -10.01 -5.64 5.37
N ALA A 46 -9.97 -5.52 4.05
CA ALA A 46 -11.16 -5.53 3.21
C ALA A 46 -11.80 -6.92 3.12
N ASP A 47 -13.06 -6.96 2.69
CA ASP A 47 -13.80 -8.20 2.49
C ASP A 47 -13.17 -9.10 1.42
N MET A 48 -13.10 -10.40 1.68
CA MET A 48 -12.41 -11.34 0.79
C MET A 48 -13.17 -11.59 -0.52
N ASP A 49 -14.51 -11.59 -0.48
CA ASP A 49 -15.33 -11.82 -1.67
C ASP A 49 -15.29 -10.59 -2.59
N GLU A 50 -15.27 -9.39 -2.01
CA GLU A 50 -15.03 -8.15 -2.75
C GLU A 50 -13.64 -8.13 -3.40
N LEU A 51 -12.59 -8.48 -2.65
CA LEU A 51 -11.22 -8.57 -3.17
C LEU A 51 -11.12 -9.58 -4.33
N GLN A 52 -11.80 -10.72 -4.23
CA GLN A 52 -11.83 -11.73 -5.28
C GLN A 52 -12.48 -11.18 -6.57
N LYS A 53 -13.63 -10.51 -6.45
CA LYS A 53 -14.31 -9.88 -7.60
C LYS A 53 -13.42 -8.84 -8.29
N ILE A 54 -12.73 -8.01 -7.51
CA ILE A 54 -11.79 -7.00 -8.05
C ILE A 54 -10.64 -7.69 -8.80
N ALA A 55 -10.07 -8.75 -8.23
CA ALA A 55 -8.98 -9.49 -8.86
C ALA A 55 -9.40 -10.11 -10.21
N GLU A 56 -10.61 -10.65 -10.31
CA GLU A 56 -11.17 -11.20 -11.55
C GLU A 56 -11.40 -10.11 -12.61
N GLN A 57 -11.89 -8.94 -12.20
CA GLN A 57 -12.08 -7.79 -13.09
C GLN A 57 -10.75 -7.29 -13.68
N ILE A 58 -9.68 -7.24 -12.88
CA ILE A 58 -8.35 -6.81 -13.36
C ILE A 58 -7.78 -7.84 -14.35
N GLN A 59 -7.93 -9.14 -14.04
CA GLN A 59 -7.45 -10.21 -14.92
C GLN A 59 -8.16 -10.24 -16.28
N THR A 60 -9.47 -9.99 -16.29
CA THR A 60 -10.26 -9.99 -17.54
C THR A 60 -10.02 -8.75 -18.41
N GLN A 61 -9.67 -7.61 -17.81
CA GLN A 61 -9.30 -6.38 -18.54
C GLN A 61 -7.94 -6.44 -19.24
N THR A 62 -7.07 -7.37 -18.85
CA THR A 62 -5.71 -7.49 -19.42
C THR A 62 -5.67 -8.45 -20.62
N LYS A 63 -6.82 -8.71 -21.26
CA LYS A 63 -6.97 -9.55 -22.44
C LYS A 63 -7.25 -8.75 -23.71
#